data_AF-A0A0D6ZB33-F1
#
_entry.id   AF-A0A0D6ZB33-F1
#
_cell.length_a   1.000
_cell.length_b   1.000
_cell.length_c   1.000
_cell.angle_alpha   90.00
_cell.angle_beta   90.00
_cell.angle_gamma   90.00
#
_symmetry.space_group_name_H-M   'P 1'
#
loop_
_entity.id
_entity.type
_entity.pdbx_description
1 polymer ?
#
loop_
_entity_poly.entity_id
_entity_poly.type
_entity_poly.pdbx_seq_one_letter_code
_entity_poly.pdbx_strand_id
1 'polypeptide(L)'
;MMNGHMGSFINGNGYGAPSGFSQFGMMPYFNSSTFIFLVLIAIGVYFLMKNKFLPKANSRKIQTIEAEEIAKLRYARGEITLEEFQRILKTIKS
;
A
#
# COMPACT_ATOMS: atom_id res chain seq x y z
N MET A 1 24.87 -8.31 71.39
CA MET A 1 24.18 -9.43 70.70
C MET A 1 23.10 -8.81 69.83
N MET A 2 23.31 -8.75 68.52
CA MET A 2 22.37 -8.13 67.56
C MET A 2 21.56 -9.24 66.91
N ASN A 3 20.27 -9.33 67.24
CA ASN A 3 19.30 -10.19 66.55
C ASN A 3 18.51 -9.33 65.55
N GLY A 4 18.97 -9.32 64.30
CA GLY A 4 18.19 -8.81 63.16
C GLY A 4 17.78 -9.99 62.28
N HIS A 5 16.56 -10.51 62.47
CA HIS A 5 15.96 -11.42 61.52
C HIS A 5 15.13 -10.62 60.51
N MET A 6 15.59 -10.70 59.27
CA MET A 6 15.05 -10.05 58.09
C MET A 6 13.60 -10.45 57.83
N GLY A 7 12.82 -9.47 57.39
CA GLY A 7 11.40 -9.55 57.11
C GLY A 7 11.04 -10.62 56.08
N SER A 8 10.17 -11.50 56.56
CA SER A 8 9.03 -12.16 55.91
C SER A 8 8.86 -11.97 54.40
N PHE A 9 8.88 -13.12 53.72
CA PHE A 9 8.46 -13.39 52.36
C PHE A 9 7.02 -12.90 52.10
N ILE A 10 6.87 -11.80 51.37
CA ILE A 10 5.58 -11.44 50.77
C ILE A 10 5.46 -12.16 49.43
N ASN A 11 4.94 -13.38 49.51
CA ASN A 11 4.32 -14.10 48.42
C ASN A 11 2.99 -13.38 48.09
N GLY A 12 3.02 -12.48 47.11
CA GLY A 12 1.87 -11.68 46.69
C GLY A 12 1.49 -11.99 45.25
N ASN A 13 0.56 -12.93 45.06
CA ASN A 13 -0.26 -13.02 43.86
C ASN A 13 -1.06 -11.71 43.72
N GLY A 14 -0.50 -10.75 42.99
CA GLY A 14 -1.05 -9.41 42.80
C GLY A 14 -1.34 -9.12 41.34
N TYR A 15 -2.63 -9.04 41.02
CA TYR A 15 -3.23 -8.69 39.75
C TYR A 15 -2.70 -7.37 39.16
N GLY A 16 -2.61 -7.31 37.83
CA GLY A 16 -3.05 -6.13 37.09
C GLY A 16 -1.99 -5.38 36.28
N ALA A 17 -1.85 -5.75 35.00
CA ALA A 17 -1.72 -4.77 33.91
C ALA A 17 -2.10 -5.46 32.58
N PRO A 18 -3.04 -4.94 31.79
CA PRO A 18 -3.25 -5.41 30.43
C PRO A 18 -1.98 -5.11 29.65
N SER A 19 -1.33 -6.16 29.16
CA SER A 19 -0.16 -6.12 28.28
C SER A 19 -0.55 -5.62 26.89
N GLY A 20 -1.08 -4.40 26.81
CA GLY A 20 -1.43 -3.72 25.59
C GLY A 20 -0.89 -2.30 25.66
N PHE A 21 0.02 -1.97 24.76
CA PHE A 21 0.49 -0.60 24.46
C PHE A 21 1.56 0.07 25.34
N SER A 22 2.28 -0.63 26.22
CA SER A 22 3.44 -0.04 26.92
C SER A 22 4.82 -0.32 26.28
N GLN A 23 4.88 -1.04 25.15
CA GLN A 23 6.16 -1.41 24.49
C GLN A 23 6.75 -0.36 23.52
N PHE A 24 6.14 0.81 23.36
CA PHE A 24 6.62 1.83 22.42
C PHE A 24 7.58 2.87 23.02
N GLY A 25 7.97 2.70 24.28
CA GLY A 25 8.82 3.69 24.95
C GLY A 25 9.70 3.06 25.99
N MET A 26 10.77 2.37 25.58
CA MET A 26 11.99 2.22 26.38
C MET A 26 13.09 1.51 25.60
N MET A 27 14.13 2.29 25.27
CA MET A 27 15.46 1.93 24.74
C MET A 27 15.51 1.09 23.45
N PRO A 28 16.27 1.51 22.42
CA PRO A 28 16.52 0.69 21.24
C PRO A 28 17.53 -0.40 21.63
N TYR A 29 17.08 -1.41 22.36
CA TYR A 29 17.76 -2.67 22.39
C TYR A 29 17.71 -3.19 20.95
N PHE A 30 18.87 -3.23 20.29
CA PHE A 30 19.08 -3.87 18.99
C PHE A 30 18.88 -5.38 19.15
N ASN A 31 17.64 -5.77 19.40
CA ASN A 31 17.20 -7.14 19.44
C ASN A 31 17.08 -7.64 18.00
N SER A 32 17.32 -8.94 17.79
CA SER A 32 17.17 -9.60 16.48
C SER A 32 15.80 -9.37 15.85
N SER A 33 14.75 -9.17 16.65
CA SER A 33 13.41 -8.79 16.21
C SER A 33 13.37 -7.44 15.47
N THR A 34 14.13 -6.44 15.92
CA THR A 34 14.23 -5.12 15.27
C THR A 34 14.86 -5.25 13.89
N PHE A 35 15.88 -6.09 13.75
CA PHE A 35 16.51 -6.36 12.45
C PHE A 35 15.54 -7.02 11.47
N ILE A 36 14.80 -8.03 11.93
CA ILE A 36 13.78 -8.73 11.11
C ILE A 36 12.71 -7.74 10.65
N PHE A 37 12.26 -6.86 11.54
CA PHE A 37 11.27 -5.84 11.21
C PHE A 37 11.79 -4.83 10.18
N LEU A 38 13.03 -4.37 10.31
CA LEU A 38 13.67 -3.48 9.34
C LEU A 38 13.83 -4.13 7.96
N VAL A 39 14.20 -5.42 7.92
CA VAL A 39 14.29 -6.19 6.66
C VAL A 39 12.92 -6.30 5.98
N LEU A 40 11.86 -6.57 6.74
CA LEU A 40 10.50 -6.61 6.20
C LEU A 40 10.06 -5.26 5.63
N ILE A 41 10.37 -4.15 6.32
CA ILE A 41 10.10 -2.80 5.80
C ILE A 41 10.88 -2.56 4.51
N ALA A 42 12.17 -2.90 4.47
CA ALA A 42 13.00 -2.72 3.28
C ALA A 42 12.45 -3.51 2.07
N ILE A 43 12.00 -4.75 2.27
CA ILE A 43 11.35 -5.57 1.23
C ILE A 43 10.03 -4.94 0.80
N GLY A 44 9.21 -4.46 1.75
CA GLY A 44 7.95 -3.80 1.45
C GLY A 44 8.14 -2.53 0.60
N VAL A 45 9.12 -1.70 0.94
CA VAL A 45 9.48 -0.50 0.16
C VAL A 45 10.04 -0.88 -1.21
N TYR A 46 10.92 -1.86 -1.29
CA TYR A 46 11.46 -2.36 -2.57
C TYR A 46 10.34 -2.85 -3.50
N PHE A 47 9.38 -3.61 -2.96
CA PHE A 47 8.24 -4.10 -3.73
C PHE A 47 7.29 -2.97 -4.15
N LEU A 48 7.05 -2.00 -3.28
CA LEU A 48 6.27 -0.80 -3.60
C LEU A 48 6.96 0.05 -4.69
N MET A 49 8.27 0.24 -4.65
CA MET A 49 9.00 0.98 -5.69
C MET A 49 9.03 0.21 -7.01
N LYS A 50 9.16 -1.12 -6.96
CA LYS A 50 9.05 -1.98 -8.13
C LYS A 50 7.66 -1.91 -8.76
N ASN A 51 6.60 -1.82 -7.94
CA ASN A 51 5.22 -1.68 -8.41
C ASN A 51 4.83 -0.23 -8.78
N LYS A 52 5.59 0.78 -8.37
CA LYS A 52 5.47 2.15 -8.92
C LYS A 52 6.00 2.26 -10.35
N PHE A 53 6.67 1.21 -10.84
CA PHE A 53 6.94 0.95 -12.24
C PHE A 53 5.85 0.11 -12.93
N LEU A 54 4.66 -0.03 -12.33
CA LEU A 54 3.48 -0.25 -13.16
C LEU A 54 3.37 1.00 -14.03
N PRO A 55 3.55 0.90 -15.37
CA PRO A 55 3.20 2.01 -16.22
C PRO A 55 1.76 2.37 -15.90
N LYS A 56 1.43 3.64 -16.03
CA LYS A 56 0.08 4.22 -16.00
C LYS A 56 -0.80 3.53 -17.07
N ALA A 57 -1.04 2.24 -16.91
CA ALA A 57 -1.67 1.34 -17.85
C ALA A 57 -3.16 1.47 -17.64
N ASN A 58 -3.72 2.50 -18.27
CA ASN A 58 -4.95 2.40 -19.05
C ASN A 58 -5.61 3.75 -19.32
N SER A 59 -5.16 4.86 -18.73
CA SER A 59 -5.83 6.15 -19.01
C SER A 59 -5.88 6.48 -20.51
N ARG A 60 -4.82 6.16 -21.27
CA ARG A 60 -4.81 6.32 -22.72
C ARG A 60 -5.66 5.27 -23.44
N LYS A 61 -5.63 4.00 -23.00
CA LYS A 61 -6.42 2.91 -23.61
C LYS A 61 -7.93 3.11 -23.42
N ILE A 62 -8.34 3.59 -22.26
CA ILE A 62 -9.74 3.92 -21.94
C ILE A 62 -10.19 5.09 -22.83
N GLN A 63 -9.38 6.15 -22.95
CA GLN A 63 -9.67 7.27 -23.85
C GLN A 63 -9.75 6.85 -25.32
N THR A 64 -8.92 5.91 -25.79
CA THR A 64 -9.00 5.42 -27.17
C THR A 64 -10.26 4.59 -27.44
N ILE A 65 -10.70 3.79 -26.46
CA ILE A 65 -11.94 3.00 -26.57
C ILE A 65 -13.15 3.95 -26.62
N GLU A 66 -13.19 4.94 -25.73
CA GLU A 66 -14.26 5.93 -25.66
C GLU A 66 -14.32 6.79 -26.93
N ALA A 67 -13.17 7.23 -27.46
CA ALA A 67 -13.10 8.00 -28.70
C ALA A 67 -13.61 7.20 -29.92
N GLU A 68 -13.35 5.89 -29.97
CA GLU A 68 -13.85 5.01 -31.02
C GLU A 68 -15.38 4.84 -30.95
N GLU A 69 -15.92 4.64 -29.74
CA GLU A 69 -17.37 4.50 -29.53
C GLU A 69 -18.12 5.78 -29.90
N ILE A 70 -17.58 6.95 -29.54
CA ILE A 70 -18.14 8.25 -29.91
C ILE A 70 -18.14 8.41 -31.44
N ALA A 71 -17.04 8.08 -32.12
CA ALA A 71 -16.97 8.16 -33.58
C ALA A 71 -18.00 7.26 -34.27
N LYS A 72 -18.19 6.03 -33.75
CA LYS A 72 -19.18 5.08 -34.27
C LYS A 72 -20.61 5.60 -34.11
N LEU A 73 -20.94 6.20 -32.96
CA LEU A 73 -22.25 6.80 -32.73
C LEU A 73 -22.54 7.97 -33.68
N ARG A 74 -21.56 8.86 -33.90
CA ARG A 74 -21.73 9.98 -34.84
C ARG A 74 -21.94 9.52 -36.28
N TYR A 75 -21.22 8.47 -36.69
CA TYR A 75 -21.40 7.87 -38.01
C TYR A 75 -22.79 7.24 -38.16
N ALA A 76 -23.26 6.49 -37.15
CA ALA A 76 -24.59 5.88 -37.17
C ALA A 76 -25.73 6.93 -37.21
N ARG A 77 -25.51 8.10 -36.62
CA ARG A 77 -26.44 9.24 -36.67
C ARG A 77 -26.35 10.04 -37.98
N GLY A 78 -25.35 9.78 -38.83
CA GLY A 78 -25.09 10.56 -40.04
C GLY A 78 -24.51 11.96 -39.75
N GLU A 79 -24.00 12.21 -38.53
CA GLU A 79 -23.35 13.47 -38.16
C GLU A 79 -21.97 13.62 -38.83
N ILE A 80 -21.35 12.50 -39.23
CA ILE A 80 -20.08 12.44 -39.95
C ILE A 80 -20.18 11.47 -41.11
N THR A 81 -19.37 11.71 -42.14
CA THR A 81 -19.24 10.84 -43.31
C THR A 81 -18.33 9.63 -43.02
N LEU A 82 -18.40 8.60 -43.87
CA LEU A 82 -17.54 7.41 -43.76
C LEU A 82 -16.05 7.77 -43.82
N GLU A 83 -15.68 8.75 -44.65
CA GLU A 83 -14.31 9.23 -44.84
C GLU A 83 -13.77 9.89 -43.56
N GLU A 84 -14.60 10.70 -42.90
CA GLU A 84 -14.27 11.34 -41.62
C GLU A 84 -14.15 10.30 -40.50
N PHE A 85 -15.05 9.32 -40.45
CA PHE A 85 -14.97 8.21 -39.50
C PHE A 85 -13.65 7.43 -39.65
N GLN A 86 -13.27 7.07 -40.87
CA GLN A 86 -12.01 6.37 -41.13
C GLN A 86 -10.79 7.21 -40.75
N ARG A 87 -10.83 8.53 -40.99
CA ARG A 87 -9.76 9.45 -40.57
C ARG A 87 -9.59 9.47 -39.05
N ILE A 88 -10.69 9.53 -38.30
CA ILE A 88 -10.69 9.50 -36.83
C ILE A 88 -10.13 8.18 -36.31
N LEU A 89 -10.56 7.03 -36.86
CA LEU A 89 -10.02 5.72 -36.48
C LEU A 89 -8.51 5.61 -36.73
N LYS A 90 -8.04 6.16 -37.86
CA LYS A 90 -6.62 6.18 -38.20
C LYS A 90 -5.81 7.03 -37.20
N THR A 91 -6.36 8.15 -36.75
CA THR A 91 -5.73 9.01 -35.74
C THR A 91 -5.72 8.38 -34.34
N ILE A 92 -6.76 7.64 -33.95
CA ILE A 92 -6.84 6.96 -32.64
C ILE A 92 -5.87 5.77 -32.56
N LYS A 93 -5.65 5.09 -33.69
CA LYS A 93 -4.79 3.89 -33.76
C LYS A 93 -3.30 4.22 -34.01
N SER A 94 -3.00 5.43 -34.48
CA SER A 94 -1.63 5.92 -34.72
C SER A 94 -0.94 6.38 -33.44
#